data_AF-A0A5K0YLF1-F1
#
_entry.id   AF-A0A5K0YLF1-F1
#
_cell.length_a   1.000
_cell.length_b   1.000
_cell.length_c   1.000
_cell.angle_alpha   90.00
_cell.angle_beta   90.00
_cell.angle_gamma   90.00
#
_symmetry.space_group_name_H-M   'P 1'
#
loop_
_entity.id
_entity.type
_entity.pdbx_description
1 polymer ?
#
loop_
_entity_poly.entity_id
_entity_poly.type
_entity_poly.pdbx_seq_one_letter_code
_entity_poly.pdbx_strand_id
1 'polypeptide(L)'
;MKGSVPRCWSLLRFSSSPETKHMTLRKTLAPKSRSLLSFFSSSSSSPPPTIRTIEVGDVLRRWRVFTPADVDAYSKVSHDTNPVHFDADLARLFGFRDRVVHGMLVASLFPNVIASHF
;
A
#
# COMPACT_ATOMS: atom_id res chain seq x y z
N MET A 1 -44.58 -0.31 4.83
CA MET A 1 -43.65 -0.86 5.83
C MET A 1 -42.44 0.05 5.90
N LYS A 2 -42.21 0.70 7.05
CA LYS A 2 -41.09 1.63 7.27
C LYS A 2 -39.88 0.82 7.75
N GLY A 3 -38.78 0.85 7.01
CA GLY A 3 -37.52 0.17 7.36
C GLY A 3 -36.43 1.19 7.65
N SER A 4 -36.04 1.25 8.92
CA SER A 4 -35.14 2.22 9.54
C SER A 4 -33.66 1.98 9.17
N VAL A 5 -32.95 3.07 8.87
CA VAL A 5 -31.50 3.13 8.67
C VAL A 5 -30.79 3.24 10.03
N PRO A 6 -29.71 2.49 10.31
CA PRO A 6 -28.88 2.78 11.47
C PRO A 6 -27.85 3.88 11.16
N ARG A 7 -28.07 5.05 11.77
CA ARG A 7 -27.06 6.10 11.98
C ARG A 7 -26.01 5.61 12.98
N CYS A 8 -24.82 5.34 12.49
CA CYS A 8 -23.59 5.28 13.27
C CYS A 8 -22.52 5.40 12.17
N TRP A 9 -21.82 6.50 11.97
CA TRP A 9 -20.71 6.93 12.81
C TRP A 9 -20.53 8.43 12.54
N SER A 10 -20.92 9.27 13.49
CA SER A 10 -20.45 10.64 13.58
C SER A 10 -19.60 10.72 14.83
N LEU A 11 -18.53 11.51 14.74
CA LEU A 11 -17.57 11.84 15.80
C LEU A 11 -16.41 10.85 15.93
N LEU A 12 -15.30 11.19 15.28
CA LEU A 12 -14.02 11.29 15.97
C LEU A 12 -13.16 12.33 15.23
N ARG A 13 -13.22 13.59 15.68
CA ARG A 13 -12.11 14.53 15.51
C ARG A 13 -11.11 14.18 16.61
N PHE A 14 -9.86 13.93 16.25
CA PHE A 14 -8.76 13.97 17.22
C PHE A 14 -7.75 15.01 16.79
N SER A 15 -7.49 15.89 17.74
CA SER A 15 -6.69 17.11 17.65
C SER A 15 -5.21 16.77 17.58
N SER A 16 -4.51 17.50 16.72
CA SER A 16 -3.07 17.62 16.63
C SER A 16 -2.45 18.21 17.90
N SER A 17 -1.30 17.68 18.34
CA SER A 17 -0.30 18.43 19.10
C SER A 17 1.11 17.86 18.83
N PRO A 18 2.11 18.68 18.47
CA PRO A 18 3.48 18.26 18.27
C PRO A 18 4.32 18.54 19.52
N GLU A 19 5.13 17.59 19.98
CA GLU A 19 6.18 17.89 20.97
C GLU A 19 7.54 17.40 20.45
N THR A 20 8.36 18.38 20.10
CA THR A 20 9.75 18.29 19.65
C THR A 20 10.66 18.03 20.84
N LYS A 21 11.60 17.08 20.74
CA LYS A 21 12.78 17.03 21.64
C LYS A 21 14.05 16.84 20.81
N HIS A 22 14.69 17.97 20.53
CA HIS A 22 16.07 18.05 20.06
C HIS A 22 17.00 17.82 21.26
N MET A 23 17.97 16.91 21.13
CA MET A 23 19.09 16.82 22.08
C MET A 23 20.41 16.74 21.30
N THR A 24 21.13 17.86 21.31
CA THR A 24 22.45 18.03 20.72
C THR A 24 23.50 17.70 21.79
N LEU A 25 24.40 16.75 21.52
CA LEU A 25 25.56 16.53 22.38
C LEU A 25 26.84 16.51 21.54
N ARG A 26 27.61 17.58 21.70
CA ARG A 26 28.95 17.78 21.14
C ARG A 26 29.93 16.84 21.86
N LYS A 27 30.84 16.21 21.12
CA LYS A 27 32.10 15.70 21.69
C LYS A 27 33.29 16.26 20.93
N THR A 28 34.24 16.72 21.74
CA THR A 28 35.48 17.45 21.47
C THR A 28 36.54 16.61 20.76
N LEU A 29 37.32 17.28 19.91
CA LEU A 29 38.52 16.81 19.21
C LEU A 29 39.72 16.64 20.16
N ALA A 30 40.58 15.63 19.91
CA ALA A 30 42.06 15.74 19.87
C ALA A 30 42.77 14.36 19.71
N PRO A 31 44.02 14.31 19.21
CA PRO A 31 44.49 13.25 18.31
C PRO A 31 45.65 12.37 18.82
N LYS A 32 45.73 11.12 18.32
CA LYS A 32 46.94 10.27 18.10
C LYS A 32 46.40 8.88 17.70
N SER A 33 46.92 8.14 16.74
CA SER A 33 48.31 7.84 16.39
C SER A 33 48.34 7.30 14.97
N ARG A 34 49.41 7.60 14.21
CA ARG A 34 49.65 7.05 12.87
C ARG A 34 49.87 5.54 12.97
N SER A 35 49.05 4.77 12.26
CA SER A 35 49.37 3.40 11.87
C SER A 35 49.33 3.32 10.35
N LEU A 36 50.50 3.02 9.78
CA LEU A 36 50.71 2.74 8.36
C LEU A 36 50.37 1.27 8.12
N LEU A 37 49.30 1.01 7.39
CA LEU A 37 49.00 -0.21 6.62
C LEU A 37 47.75 0.14 5.79
N SER A 38 47.94 0.71 4.62
CA SER A 38 47.89 0.01 3.33
C SER A 38 46.51 -0.52 2.99
N PHE A 39 45.96 0.06 1.92
CA PHE A 39 45.16 -0.62 0.92
C PHE A 39 43.90 -1.33 1.43
N PHE A 40 42.79 -0.60 1.43
CA PHE A 40 41.58 -1.15 0.85
C PHE A 40 40.84 -0.01 0.15
N SER A 41 40.83 -0.06 -1.19
CA SER A 41 39.91 0.75 -1.99
C SER A 41 38.52 0.57 -1.41
N SER A 42 37.91 1.66 -1.00
CA SER A 42 36.51 1.69 -0.60
C SER A 42 35.66 1.29 -1.80
N SER A 43 35.37 0.00 -1.93
CA SER A 43 34.18 -0.44 -2.65
C SER A 43 33.03 0.32 -2.01
N SER A 44 32.37 1.19 -2.79
CA SER A 44 31.13 1.83 -2.39
C SER A 44 30.09 0.72 -2.20
N SER A 45 30.10 0.06 -1.04
CA SER A 45 29.03 -0.84 -0.66
C SER A 45 27.84 0.07 -0.43
N SER A 46 26.96 0.16 -1.44
CA SER A 46 25.60 0.59 -1.19
C SER A 46 25.11 -0.18 0.04
N PRO A 47 24.52 0.48 1.05
CA PRO A 47 23.98 -0.24 2.19
C PRO A 47 23.11 -1.38 1.67
N PRO A 48 23.21 -2.59 2.24
CA PRO A 48 22.36 -3.71 1.82
C PRO A 48 20.90 -3.23 1.85
N PRO A 49 20.05 -3.69 0.90
CA PRO A 49 18.66 -3.30 0.88
C PRO A 49 18.09 -3.52 2.27
N THR A 50 17.71 -2.42 2.92
CA THR A 50 17.14 -2.47 4.27
C THR A 50 15.79 -3.14 4.13
N ILE A 51 15.71 -4.43 4.50
CA ILE A 51 14.44 -5.14 4.62
C ILE A 51 13.57 -4.32 5.56
N ARG A 52 12.50 -3.75 5.02
CA ARG A 52 11.51 -3.05 5.82
C ARG A 52 10.58 -4.09 6.41
N THR A 53 10.62 -4.21 7.73
CA THR A 53 9.72 -5.09 8.48
C THR A 53 8.41 -4.35 8.74
N ILE A 54 7.28 -5.00 8.46
CA ILE A 54 5.96 -4.47 8.84
C ILE A 54 5.77 -4.66 10.35
N GLU A 55 5.44 -3.58 11.06
CA GLU A 55 5.26 -3.56 12.50
C GLU A 55 3.78 -3.42 12.90
N VAL A 56 3.46 -3.79 14.14
CA VAL A 56 2.10 -3.64 14.68
C VAL A 56 1.78 -2.15 14.78
N GLY A 57 0.71 -1.74 14.11
CA GLY A 57 0.31 -0.33 14.01
C GLY A 57 0.52 0.26 12.62
N ASP A 58 1.21 -0.45 11.72
CA ASP A 58 1.36 -0.02 10.34
C ASP A 58 0.02 0.03 9.61
N VAL A 59 -0.18 1.13 8.87
CA VAL A 59 -1.37 1.34 8.04
C VAL A 59 -0.94 1.48 6.59
N LEU A 60 -1.18 0.42 5.82
CA LEU A 60 -0.90 0.40 4.39
C LEU A 60 -2.15 0.79 3.60
N ARG A 61 -1.99 1.60 2.55
CA ARG A 61 -3.09 2.07 1.70
C ARG A 61 -2.70 1.99 0.23
N ARG A 62 -3.61 1.47 -0.60
CA ARG A 62 -3.47 1.46 -2.05
C ARG A 62 -4.78 1.87 -2.70
N TRP A 63 -4.69 2.76 -3.68
CA TRP A 63 -5.81 3.18 -4.51
C TRP A 63 -5.54 2.80 -5.95
N ARG A 64 -6.57 2.30 -6.63
CA ARG A 64 -6.52 2.00 -8.07
C ARG A 64 -7.92 2.22 -8.65
N VAL A 65 -7.96 2.83 -9.84
CA VAL A 65 -9.16 2.87 -10.67
C VAL A 65 -9.03 1.75 -11.70
N PHE A 66 -10.05 0.92 -11.82
CA PHE A 66 -10.09 -0.14 -12.83
C PHE A 66 -10.78 0.37 -14.09
N THR A 67 -10.19 0.03 -15.23
CA THR A 67 -10.69 0.36 -16.56
C THR A 67 -11.30 -0.87 -17.22
N PRO A 68 -12.11 -0.73 -18.28
CA PRO A 68 -12.58 -1.86 -19.07
C PRO A 68 -11.43 -2.72 -19.61
N ALA A 69 -10.30 -2.11 -19.97
CA ALA A 69 -9.12 -2.83 -20.43
C ALA A 69 -8.52 -3.74 -19.35
N ASP A 70 -8.59 -3.35 -18.07
CA ASP A 70 -8.14 -4.21 -16.96
C ASP A 70 -9.06 -5.44 -16.80
N VAL A 71 -10.37 -5.24 -16.97
CA VAL A 71 -11.39 -6.31 -16.91
C VAL A 71 -11.19 -7.29 -18.06
N ASP A 72 -10.96 -6.78 -19.28
CA ASP A 72 -10.67 -7.58 -20.48
C ASP A 72 -9.34 -8.33 -20.38
N ALA A 73 -8.31 -7.71 -19.79
CA ALA A 73 -7.03 -8.37 -19.59
C ALA A 73 -7.15 -9.48 -18.53
N TYR A 74 -7.88 -9.23 -17.45
CA TYR A 74 -8.07 -10.20 -16.38
C TYR A 74 -8.86 -11.42 -16.85
N SER A 75 -9.90 -11.24 -17.67
CA SER A 75 -10.70 -12.35 -18.19
C SER A 75 -9.90 -13.29 -19.09
N LYS A 76 -8.95 -12.76 -19.87
CA LYS A 76 -8.05 -13.57 -20.71
C LYS A 76 -7.14 -14.49 -19.88
N VAL A 77 -6.72 -14.05 -18.70
CA VAL A 77 -5.81 -14.81 -17.82
C VAL A 77 -6.57 -15.74 -16.88
N SER A 78 -7.66 -15.25 -16.29
CA SER A 78 -8.46 -16.00 -15.32
C SER A 78 -9.45 -16.97 -15.98
N HIS A 79 -9.75 -16.75 -17.26
CA HIS A 79 -10.85 -17.40 -17.99
C HIS A 79 -12.25 -17.13 -17.39
N ASP A 80 -12.37 -16.14 -16.51
CA ASP A 80 -13.67 -15.66 -16.03
C ASP A 80 -14.27 -14.69 -17.06
N THR A 81 -15.14 -15.24 -17.90
CA THR A 81 -15.87 -14.53 -18.96
C THR A 81 -17.33 -14.27 -18.58
N ASN A 82 -17.66 -14.21 -17.29
CA ASN A 82 -19.03 -13.94 -16.85
C ASN A 82 -19.56 -12.62 -17.46
N PRO A 83 -20.69 -12.63 -18.19
CA PRO A 83 -21.20 -11.46 -18.90
C PRO A 83 -21.45 -10.22 -18.03
N VAL A 84 -21.67 -10.38 -16.72
CA VAL A 84 -21.88 -9.26 -15.79
C VAL A 84 -20.71 -8.27 -15.74
N HIS A 85 -19.53 -8.69 -16.18
CA HIS A 85 -18.33 -7.87 -16.26
C HIS A 85 -18.24 -7.04 -17.54
N PHE A 86 -18.96 -7.41 -18.61
CA PHE A 86 -18.82 -6.82 -19.95
C PHE A 86 -20.09 -6.15 -20.49
N ASP A 87 -21.25 -6.62 -20.06
CA ASP A 87 -22.56 -6.17 -20.54
C ASP A 87 -23.32 -5.47 -19.40
N ALA A 88 -23.62 -4.19 -19.61
CA ALA A 88 -24.31 -3.37 -18.64
C ALA A 88 -25.80 -3.72 -18.49
N ASP A 89 -26.46 -4.19 -19.56
CA ASP A 89 -27.86 -4.62 -19.53
C ASP A 89 -28.01 -5.94 -18.76
N LEU A 90 -27.11 -6.89 -19.01
CA LEU A 90 -27.08 -8.13 -18.23
C LEU A 90 -26.74 -7.85 -16.78
N ALA A 91 -25.74 -7.00 -16.48
CA ALA A 91 -25.44 -6.62 -15.11
C ALA A 91 -26.65 -6.00 -14.39
N ARG A 92 -27.41 -5.13 -15.08
CA ARG A 92 -28.65 -4.55 -14.56
C ARG A 92 -29.74 -5.59 -14.30
N LEU A 93 -29.88 -6.59 -15.16
CA LEU A 93 -30.83 -7.70 -14.97
C LEU A 93 -30.54 -8.47 -13.66
N PHE A 94 -29.27 -8.58 -13.27
CA PHE A 94 -28.84 -9.18 -12.00
C PHE A 94 -28.85 -8.20 -10.80
N GLY A 95 -29.40 -6.99 -10.97
CA GLY A 95 -29.58 -6.02 -9.88
C GLY A 95 -28.39 -5.09 -9.64
N PHE A 96 -27.36 -5.12 -10.50
CA PHE A 96 -26.29 -4.13 -10.44
C PHE A 96 -26.69 -2.82 -11.12
N ARG A 97 -26.02 -1.71 -10.77
CA ARG A 97 -26.28 -0.41 -11.42
C ARG A 97 -25.67 -0.32 -12.81
N ASP A 98 -24.50 -0.94 -12.98
CA ASP A 98 -23.71 -1.03 -14.20
C ASP A 98 -22.80 -2.27 -14.08
N ARG A 99 -21.94 -2.51 -15.08
CA ARG A 99 -20.92 -3.57 -15.06
C ARG A 99 -20.10 -3.53 -13.78
N VAL A 100 -19.81 -4.72 -13.27
CA VAL A 100 -19.03 -4.91 -12.05
C VAL A 100 -17.63 -5.42 -12.41
N VAL A 101 -16.61 -5.07 -11.64
CA VAL A 101 -15.25 -5.60 -11.84
C VAL A 101 -15.15 -7.01 -11.22
N HIS A 102 -14.34 -7.90 -11.79
CA HIS A 102 -14.07 -9.22 -11.21
C HIS A 102 -13.63 -9.11 -9.75
N GLY A 103 -14.28 -9.87 -8.85
CA GLY A 103 -13.97 -9.82 -7.42
C GLY A 103 -12.51 -10.16 -7.12
N MET A 104 -11.97 -11.17 -7.81
CA MET A 104 -10.59 -11.60 -7.64
C MET A 104 -9.56 -10.60 -8.22
N LEU A 105 -9.94 -9.82 -9.23
CA LEU A 105 -9.11 -8.70 -9.72
C LEU A 105 -8.98 -7.61 -8.64
N VAL A 106 -10.07 -7.27 -7.95
CA VAL A 106 -10.03 -6.32 -6.83
C VAL A 106 -9.25 -6.90 -5.65
N ALA A 107 -9.49 -8.17 -5.31
CA ALA A 107 -8.81 -8.85 -4.21
C ALA A 107 -7.29 -8.96 -4.41
N SER A 108 -6.81 -8.95 -5.66
CA SER A 108 -5.37 -8.93 -5.98
C SER A 108 -4.62 -7.72 -5.40
N LEU A 109 -5.33 -6.65 -5.02
CA LEU A 109 -4.72 -5.48 -4.37
C LEU A 109 -4.23 -5.77 -2.95
N PHE A 110 -4.79 -6.78 -2.25
CA PHE A 110 -4.36 -7.15 -0.90
C PHE A 110 -2.92 -7.68 -0.86
N PRO A 111 -2.56 -8.73 -1.60
CA PRO A 111 -1.16 -9.17 -1.64
C PRO A 111 -0.25 -8.11 -2.28
N ASN A 112 -0.76 -7.32 -3.24
CA ASN A 112 0.02 -6.26 -3.86
C ASN A 112 0.47 -5.18 -2.85
N VAL A 113 -0.45 -4.71 -1.99
CA VAL A 113 -0.11 -3.68 -1.00
C VAL A 113 0.83 -4.20 0.09
N ILE A 114 0.78 -5.49 0.41
CA ILE A 114 1.70 -6.10 1.39
C ILE A 114 3.08 -6.29 0.75
N ALA A 115 3.12 -6.88 -0.46
CA ALA A 115 4.35 -7.22 -1.15
C ALA A 115 5.16 -5.97 -1.56
N SER A 116 4.52 -4.83 -1.82
CA SER A 116 5.24 -3.59 -2.16
C SER A 116 5.96 -2.93 -0.98
N HIS A 117 5.88 -3.50 0.22
CA HIS A 117 6.50 -2.98 1.44
C HIS A 117 7.67 -3.83 1.95
N PHE A 118 8.05 -4.89 1.23
CA PHE A 118 9.24 -5.72 1.48
C PHE A 118 10.29 -5.50 0.38
#